data_AF-A0A191WBC5-F1
#
_entry.id   AF-A0A191WBC5-F1
#
_cell.length_a   1.000
_cell.length_b   1.000
_cell.length_c   1.000
_cell.angle_alpha   90.00
_cell.angle_beta   90.00
_cell.angle_gamma   90.00
#
_symmetry.space_group_name_H-M   'P 1'
#
loop_
_entity.id
_entity.type
_entity.pdbx_description
1 polymer ?
#
loop_
_entity_poly.entity_id
_entity_poly.type
_entity_poly.pdbx_seq_one_letter_code
_entity_poly.pdbx_strand_id
1 'polypeptide(L)'
;MFTKTIAAGGVASIALALAAVAVAGPAQAAPLGDWNFGETRATGHYARTAAGLHIWTEGTTSTDKVAGYLNVNLPLASTLSGSVDYTATTGITPGAQFVVDIDGDGKGDGILVGESVYGQNWWLSNSSTAAFKALDPSGAENGGNGSDYFGTLAQWSAAAPAAKIVAVGFSFGSGVLGDGVVHAVVAGDTRYTFDGYTLAGCTTPVTLPAVTAAALGSWIVKPGISPTWNDGSVTLAATDTGSAWAQLTLPAGTNLSELSRLKANGERSGIWWGGIILEGGGLSAQLHFDDDGRFWTSQKGIFPAASLKGGYYESRDLAADLESDPIVGSVKI
;
A
#
# COMPACT_ATOMS: atom_id res chain seq x y z
N MET A 1 -35.12 70.04 37.59
CA MET A 1 -35.03 68.57 37.56
C MET A 1 -34.95 68.14 36.09
N PHE A 2 -33.76 68.02 35.50
CA PHE A 2 -33.53 67.30 34.24
C PHE A 2 -32.07 66.88 34.17
N THR A 3 -31.84 65.60 34.48
CA THR A 3 -30.55 64.92 34.40
C THR A 3 -30.29 64.59 32.92
N LYS A 4 -29.17 65.06 32.36
CA LYS A 4 -28.71 64.66 31.01
C LYS A 4 -27.77 63.46 31.13
N THR A 5 -28.24 62.31 30.67
CA THR A 5 -27.43 61.09 30.47
C THR A 5 -26.67 61.20 29.15
N ILE A 6 -25.34 61.09 29.18
CA ILE A 6 -24.51 60.93 27.98
C ILE A 6 -24.27 59.43 27.79
N ALA A 7 -24.77 58.88 26.69
CA ALA A 7 -24.57 57.50 26.30
C ALA A 7 -23.15 57.31 25.73
N ALA A 8 -22.42 56.32 26.25
CA ALA A 8 -21.17 55.85 25.69
C ALA A 8 -21.48 54.95 24.47
N GLY A 9 -21.06 55.39 23.28
CA GLY A 9 -21.08 54.57 22.07
C GLY A 9 -19.90 53.60 22.06
N GLY A 10 -20.17 52.32 22.29
CA GLY A 10 -19.20 51.24 22.07
C GLY A 10 -19.05 50.97 20.58
N VAL A 11 -17.83 51.12 20.06
CA VAL A 11 -17.46 50.67 18.71
C VAL A 11 -17.16 49.18 18.81
N ALA A 12 -18.05 48.35 18.26
CA ALA A 12 -17.82 46.92 18.10
C ALA A 12 -16.88 46.71 16.90
N SER A 13 -15.61 46.42 17.17
CA SER A 13 -14.65 45.98 16.17
C SER A 13 -15.02 44.56 15.71
N ILE A 14 -15.59 44.45 14.51
CA ILE A 14 -15.80 43.17 13.83
C ILE A 14 -14.42 42.67 13.38
N ALA A 15 -13.87 41.69 14.11
CA ALA A 15 -12.69 40.96 13.68
C ALA A 15 -13.09 40.02 12.53
N LEU A 16 -12.72 40.42 11.31
CA LEU A 16 -12.87 39.60 10.11
C LEU A 16 -11.83 38.47 10.18
N ALA A 17 -12.24 37.27 10.57
CA ALA A 17 -11.41 36.08 10.48
C ALA A 17 -11.21 35.72 9.00
N LEU A 18 -10.08 36.13 8.42
CA LEU A 18 -9.61 35.52 7.18
C LEU A 18 -9.17 34.09 7.50
N ALA A 19 -10.01 33.11 7.14
CA ALA A 19 -9.56 31.75 6.97
C ALA A 19 -8.51 31.75 5.86
N ALA A 20 -7.23 31.64 6.22
CA ALA A 20 -6.17 31.38 5.27
C ALA A 20 -6.45 30.01 4.66
N VAL A 21 -6.92 30.00 3.42
CA VAL A 21 -6.90 28.79 2.59
C VAL A 21 -5.42 28.49 2.38
N ALA A 22 -4.88 27.53 3.13
CA ALA A 22 -3.54 27.01 2.90
C ALA A 22 -3.54 26.44 1.48
N VAL A 23 -2.95 27.19 0.54
CA VAL A 23 -2.66 26.68 -0.78
C VAL A 23 -1.64 25.57 -0.55
N ALA A 24 -2.07 24.32 -0.70
CA ALA A 24 -1.16 23.18 -0.60
C ALA A 24 0.02 23.44 -1.54
N GLY A 25 1.25 23.41 -1.01
CA GLY A 25 2.44 23.55 -1.82
C GLY A 25 2.50 22.47 -2.91
N PRO A 26 3.33 22.67 -3.95
CA PRO A 26 3.41 21.72 -5.05
C PRO A 26 3.72 20.32 -4.53
N ALA A 27 2.87 19.36 -4.88
CA ALA A 27 3.09 17.96 -4.57
C ALA A 27 4.34 17.47 -5.33
N GLN A 28 5.30 16.95 -4.58
CA GLN A 28 6.46 16.27 -5.12
C GLN A 28 6.16 14.77 -5.14
N ALA A 29 5.72 14.28 -6.29
CA ALA A 29 5.54 12.86 -6.51
C ALA A 29 6.90 12.17 -6.61
N ALA A 30 7.18 11.25 -5.69
CA ALA A 30 8.39 10.44 -5.68
C ALA A 30 8.07 9.01 -6.15
N PRO A 31 8.89 8.40 -7.04
CA PRO A 31 8.83 6.98 -7.35
C PRO A 31 8.78 6.13 -6.08
N LEU A 32 7.87 5.16 -5.97
CA LEU A 32 7.85 4.25 -4.81
C LEU A 32 9.18 3.53 -4.56
N GLY A 33 10.00 3.30 -5.60
CA GLY A 33 11.33 2.71 -5.44
C GLY A 33 12.33 3.60 -4.69
N ASP A 34 12.05 4.90 -4.57
CA ASP A 34 12.85 5.85 -3.80
C ASP A 34 12.43 5.86 -2.31
N TRP A 35 11.26 5.28 -1.99
CA TRP A 35 10.81 5.10 -0.62
C TRP A 35 11.43 3.85 -0.02
N ASN A 36 12.08 4.00 1.14
CA ASN A 36 12.62 2.91 1.92
C ASN A 36 11.56 2.35 2.87
N PHE A 37 11.18 1.09 2.64
CA PHE A 37 10.25 0.33 3.48
C PHE A 37 10.93 -0.70 4.38
N GLY A 38 12.26 -0.65 4.55
CA GLY A 38 13.04 -1.65 5.30
C GLY A 38 12.68 -1.80 6.78
N GLU A 39 11.96 -0.83 7.34
CA GLU A 39 11.41 -0.86 8.71
C GLU A 39 10.00 -1.48 8.79
N THR A 40 9.39 -1.82 7.65
CA THR A 40 8.17 -2.63 7.59
C THR A 40 8.49 -4.06 8.01
N ARG A 41 7.69 -4.60 8.92
CA ARG A 41 7.90 -5.93 9.52
C ARG A 41 6.97 -6.97 8.88
N ALA A 42 7.11 -8.21 9.32
CA ALA A 42 6.51 -9.39 8.68
C ALA A 42 4.98 -9.30 8.48
N THR A 43 4.25 -8.59 9.34
CA THR A 43 2.79 -8.46 9.27
C THR A 43 2.34 -7.03 8.99
N GLY A 44 3.22 -6.20 8.45
CA GLY A 44 2.89 -4.88 7.90
C GLY A 44 3.01 -4.88 6.38
N HIS A 45 2.12 -4.13 5.73
CA HIS A 45 1.92 -4.20 4.29
C HIS A 45 1.71 -2.83 3.67
N TYR A 46 2.03 -2.71 2.39
CA TYR A 46 1.77 -1.51 1.60
C TYR A 46 1.52 -1.86 0.13
N ALA A 47 0.63 -1.11 -0.52
CA ALA A 47 0.29 -1.28 -1.93
C ALA A 47 -0.06 0.07 -2.58
N ARG A 48 0.36 0.29 -3.83
CA ARG A 48 -0.05 1.49 -4.58
C ARG A 48 -1.52 1.39 -4.94
N THR A 49 -2.20 2.53 -4.89
CA THR A 49 -3.57 2.69 -5.37
C THR A 49 -3.67 3.94 -6.24
N ALA A 50 -4.80 4.14 -6.90
CA ALA A 50 -5.07 5.38 -7.62
C ALA A 50 -5.13 6.62 -6.70
N ALA A 51 -5.40 6.43 -5.39
CA ALA A 51 -5.57 7.51 -4.43
C ALA A 51 -4.29 7.83 -3.63
N GLY A 52 -3.30 6.93 -3.60
CA GLY A 52 -2.11 7.04 -2.76
C GLY A 52 -1.53 5.67 -2.42
N LEU A 53 -0.81 5.57 -1.31
CA LEU A 53 -0.27 4.31 -0.81
C LEU A 53 -1.21 3.73 0.26
N HIS A 54 -1.87 2.62 -0.05
CA HIS A 54 -2.59 1.83 0.94
C HIS A 54 -1.58 1.13 1.85
N ILE A 55 -1.81 1.19 3.15
CA ILE A 55 -0.98 0.57 4.18
C ILE A 55 -1.87 -0.14 5.19
N TRP A 56 -1.44 -1.30 5.69
CA TRP A 56 -2.15 -1.98 6.75
C TRP A 56 -1.25 -2.91 7.58
N THR A 57 -1.80 -3.38 8.68
CA THR A 57 -1.19 -4.35 9.60
C THR A 57 -2.21 -5.42 9.95
N GLU A 58 -1.76 -6.62 10.31
CA GLU A 58 -2.67 -7.76 10.54
C GLU A 58 -3.13 -7.89 12.00
N GLY A 59 -2.41 -7.30 12.95
CA GLY A 59 -2.69 -7.44 14.37
C GLY A 59 -2.06 -6.36 15.24
N THR A 60 -1.83 -6.70 16.51
CA THR A 60 -1.34 -5.79 17.56
C THR A 60 -0.04 -6.28 18.22
N THR A 61 0.69 -7.16 17.56
CA THR A 61 1.95 -7.74 18.03
C THR A 61 3.16 -6.95 17.53
N SER A 62 4.35 -7.21 18.07
CA SER A 62 5.54 -6.46 17.66
C SER A 62 5.92 -6.61 16.18
N THR A 63 5.40 -7.61 15.45
CA THR A 63 5.64 -7.74 14.00
C THR A 63 4.71 -6.89 13.16
N ASP A 64 3.66 -6.32 13.76
CA ASP A 64 2.70 -5.43 13.11
C ASP A 64 3.29 -4.03 13.05
N LYS A 65 3.99 -3.74 11.94
CA LYS A 65 4.61 -2.44 11.66
C LYS A 65 4.73 -2.24 10.17
N VAL A 66 4.23 -1.12 9.68
CA VAL A 66 4.51 -0.60 8.34
C VAL A 66 5.08 0.80 8.46
N ALA A 67 6.19 1.05 7.77
CA ALA A 67 6.89 2.32 7.78
C ALA A 67 7.53 2.57 6.41
N GLY A 68 7.43 3.80 5.93
CA GLY A 68 8.04 4.24 4.67
C GLY A 68 8.76 5.56 4.87
N TYR A 69 9.97 5.68 4.32
CA TYR A 69 10.82 6.87 4.42
C TYR A 69 11.31 7.31 3.04
N LEU A 70 11.24 8.60 2.75
CA LEU A 70 11.78 9.22 1.56
C LEU A 70 12.95 10.12 1.96
N ASN A 71 14.11 9.93 1.33
CA ASN A 71 15.28 10.77 1.56
C ASN A 71 15.02 12.20 1.08
N VAL A 72 15.39 13.16 1.91
CA VAL A 72 15.27 14.60 1.62
C VAL A 72 16.47 15.34 2.19
N ASN A 73 16.53 16.66 1.99
CA ASN A 73 17.51 17.51 2.62
C ASN A 73 16.84 18.85 2.95
N LEU A 74 16.16 18.90 4.09
CA LEU A 74 15.43 20.07 4.54
C LEU A 74 16.06 20.65 5.81
N PRO A 75 16.28 21.96 5.93
CA PRO A 75 16.66 22.56 7.20
C PRO A 75 15.50 22.46 8.19
N LEU A 76 15.73 21.89 9.38
CA LEU A 76 14.70 21.80 10.42
C LEU A 76 14.17 23.20 10.79
N ALA A 77 15.03 24.22 10.76
CA ALA A 77 14.68 25.60 11.04
C ALA A 77 13.64 26.23 10.10
N SER A 78 13.44 25.66 8.92
CA SER A 78 12.40 26.09 7.97
C SER A 78 11.23 25.10 7.88
N THR A 79 11.27 23.99 8.60
CA THR A 79 10.27 22.91 8.54
C THR A 79 9.61 22.76 9.91
N LEU A 80 8.79 23.75 10.26
CA LEU A 80 8.20 23.89 11.60
C LEU A 80 6.81 23.24 11.74
N SER A 81 6.38 22.50 10.72
CA SER A 81 5.15 21.71 10.72
C SER A 81 5.37 20.39 9.98
N GLY A 82 4.54 19.41 10.28
CA GLY A 82 4.53 18.14 9.58
C GLY A 82 3.30 17.31 9.92
N SER A 83 2.90 16.44 9.01
CA SER A 83 1.76 15.54 9.20
C SER A 83 1.77 14.42 8.16
N VAL A 84 0.88 13.44 8.35
CA VAL A 84 0.52 12.49 7.29
C VAL A 84 -0.88 12.84 6.82
N ASP A 85 -1.03 13.11 5.52
CA ASP A 85 -2.34 13.19 4.88
C ASP A 85 -2.83 11.77 4.64
N TYR A 86 -3.86 11.37 5.38
CA TYR A 86 -4.23 9.97 5.54
C TYR A 86 -5.75 9.81 5.67
N THR A 87 -6.30 8.88 4.90
CA THR A 87 -7.69 8.44 5.05
C THR A 87 -7.69 7.05 5.69
N ALA A 88 -8.22 6.97 6.91
CA ALA A 88 -8.35 5.70 7.62
C ALA A 88 -9.48 4.84 7.02
N THR A 89 -9.20 3.57 6.74
CA THR A 89 -10.23 2.52 6.63
C THR A 89 -10.61 2.04 8.03
N THR A 90 -9.61 1.71 8.86
CA THR A 90 -9.75 1.36 10.27
C THR A 90 -8.52 1.78 11.08
N GLY A 91 -8.65 1.85 12.41
CA GLY A 91 -7.54 2.18 13.31
C GLY A 91 -7.24 3.67 13.40
N ILE A 92 -5.97 4.00 13.66
CA ILE A 92 -5.50 5.37 13.90
C ILE A 92 -4.77 5.94 12.68
N THR A 93 -4.47 7.24 12.70
CA THR A 93 -3.55 7.87 11.74
C THR A 93 -2.11 7.45 12.05
N PRO A 94 -1.29 7.08 11.05
CA PRO A 94 0.13 6.78 11.27
C PRO A 94 0.89 8.05 11.72
N GLY A 95 1.93 7.86 12.53
CA GLY A 95 2.79 8.96 12.95
C GLY A 95 3.62 9.49 11.79
N ALA A 96 3.71 10.82 11.66
CA ALA A 96 4.68 11.45 10.78
C ALA A 96 6.08 11.29 11.39
N GLN A 97 7.09 11.03 10.57
CA GLN A 97 8.45 10.78 11.05
C GLN A 97 9.46 11.63 10.30
N PHE A 98 10.25 12.41 11.02
CA PHE A 98 11.40 13.13 10.49
C PHE A 98 12.68 12.53 11.04
N VAL A 99 13.48 11.94 10.16
CA VAL A 99 14.83 11.49 10.49
C VAL A 99 15.73 12.71 10.45
N VAL A 100 16.31 13.08 11.60
CA VAL A 100 17.06 14.32 11.78
C VAL A 100 18.54 14.02 12.02
N ASP A 101 19.37 14.72 11.25
CA ASP A 101 20.83 14.81 11.37
C ASP A 101 21.15 16.12 12.11
N ILE A 102 21.76 16.02 13.30
CA ILE A 102 22.11 17.19 14.13
C ILE A 102 23.61 17.54 14.05
N ASP A 103 24.46 16.64 13.57
CA ASP A 103 25.92 16.84 13.51
C ASP A 103 26.46 17.11 12.10
N GLY A 104 25.63 16.90 11.07
CA GLY A 104 25.91 17.21 9.68
C GLY A 104 26.66 16.11 8.93
N ASP A 105 26.74 14.88 9.44
CA ASP A 105 27.40 13.75 8.78
C ASP A 105 26.56 13.10 7.64
N GLY A 106 25.31 13.55 7.48
CA GLY A 106 24.36 13.05 6.49
C GLY A 106 23.55 11.84 6.95
N LYS A 107 23.67 11.43 8.22
CA LYS A 107 22.90 10.32 8.82
C LYS A 107 21.98 10.85 9.91
N GLY A 108 20.87 10.13 10.10
CA GLY A 108 19.95 10.44 11.19
C GLY A 108 20.54 10.11 12.55
N ASP A 109 20.60 11.11 13.42
CA ASP A 109 20.87 10.97 14.85
C ASP A 109 19.63 10.53 15.65
N GLY A 110 18.45 10.64 15.05
CA GLY A 110 17.20 10.27 15.68
C GLY A 110 16.00 10.56 14.80
N ILE A 111 14.84 10.10 15.27
CA ILE A 111 13.57 10.35 14.60
C ILE A 111 12.71 11.21 15.52
N LEU A 112 12.25 12.35 15.01
CA LEU A 112 11.15 13.10 15.60
C LEU A 112 9.85 12.52 15.06
N VAL A 113 8.95 12.12 15.94
CA VAL A 113 7.68 11.48 15.60
C VAL A 113 6.51 12.39 16.00
N GLY A 114 5.68 12.75 15.03
CA GLY A 114 4.50 13.59 15.21
C GLY A 114 3.23 12.77 15.11
N GLU A 115 2.46 12.71 16.20
CA GLU A 115 1.18 12.00 16.28
C GLU A 115 0.10 12.96 16.79
N SER A 116 -1.08 12.94 16.15
CA SER A 116 -2.15 13.88 16.42
C SER A 116 -2.64 13.86 17.87
N VAL A 117 -2.51 12.71 18.55
CA VAL A 117 -2.88 12.54 19.97
C VAL A 117 -2.01 13.38 20.92
N TYR A 118 -0.82 13.79 20.49
CA TYR A 118 0.09 14.65 21.26
C TYR A 118 0.05 16.12 20.78
N GLY A 119 -0.97 16.48 20.00
CA GLY A 119 -1.16 17.84 19.52
C GLY A 119 -0.03 18.29 18.59
N GLN A 120 0.68 19.35 18.98
CA GLN A 120 1.81 19.89 18.21
C GLN A 120 3.16 19.32 18.65
N ASN A 121 3.18 18.45 19.65
CA ASN A 121 4.42 17.88 20.16
C ASN A 121 4.93 16.76 19.26
N TRP A 122 6.23 16.77 19.06
CA TRP A 122 7.02 15.75 18.39
C TRP A 122 7.93 15.12 19.41
N TRP A 123 7.85 13.81 19.53
CA TRP A 123 8.65 13.06 20.48
C TRP A 123 9.85 12.43 19.81
N LEU A 124 10.97 12.39 20.54
CA LEU A 124 12.22 11.85 20.04
C LEU A 124 12.25 10.33 20.26
N SER A 125 12.56 9.58 19.22
CA SER A 125 12.60 8.11 19.30
C SER A 125 13.61 7.60 20.33
N ASN A 126 13.29 6.48 20.99
CA ASN A 126 14.17 5.91 22.02
C ASN A 126 15.56 5.49 21.49
N SER A 127 15.66 5.16 20.20
CA SER A 127 16.91 4.81 19.51
C SER A 127 17.79 6.01 19.18
N SER A 128 17.35 7.24 19.42
CA SER A 128 18.12 8.44 19.12
C SER A 128 19.41 8.53 19.95
N THR A 129 20.42 9.20 19.38
CA THR A 129 21.73 9.38 20.00
C THR A 129 21.65 10.16 21.31
N ALA A 130 22.64 9.97 22.19
CA ALA A 130 22.74 10.72 23.44
C ALA A 130 22.89 12.23 23.19
N ALA A 131 23.57 12.62 22.10
CA ALA A 131 23.72 14.02 21.71
C ALA A 131 22.36 14.66 21.39
N PHE A 132 21.49 13.98 20.64
CA PHE A 132 20.17 14.52 20.32
C PHE A 132 19.26 14.56 21.55
N LYS A 133 19.29 13.54 22.42
CA LYS A 133 18.56 13.55 23.70
C LYS A 133 19.00 14.70 24.62
N ALA A 134 20.26 15.13 24.55
CA ALA A 134 20.75 16.27 25.33
C ALA A 134 20.21 17.64 24.86
N LEU A 135 19.61 17.70 23.66
CA LEU A 135 18.97 18.89 23.10
C LEU A 135 17.47 18.98 23.44
N ASP A 136 16.96 18.07 24.27
CA ASP A 136 15.54 17.97 24.60
C ASP A 136 14.94 19.29 25.14
N PRO A 137 13.93 19.84 24.46
CA PRO A 137 13.30 21.08 24.88
C PRO A 137 12.18 20.92 25.92
N SER A 138 11.79 19.70 26.28
CA SER A 138 10.71 19.42 27.26
C SER A 138 11.04 19.95 28.66
N GLY A 139 12.34 20.05 28.99
CA GLY A 139 12.84 20.55 30.26
C GLY A 139 12.54 19.60 31.42
N ALA A 140 11.73 20.05 32.38
CA ALA A 140 11.36 19.25 33.55
C ALA A 140 10.14 18.35 33.30
N GLU A 141 9.41 18.56 32.19
CA GLU A 141 8.28 17.73 31.80
C GLU A 141 8.82 16.49 31.07
N ASN A 142 8.65 15.29 31.62
CA ASN A 142 9.30 14.09 31.10
C ASN A 142 8.31 12.94 30.84
N GLY A 143 7.09 13.23 30.37
CA GLY A 143 6.14 12.17 30.07
C GLY A 143 4.85 12.63 29.40
N GLY A 144 4.02 11.66 29.02
CA GLY A 144 2.70 11.88 28.44
C GLY A 144 2.68 12.21 26.94
N ASN A 145 3.83 12.22 26.28
CA ASN A 145 3.98 12.62 24.88
C ASN A 145 4.68 11.53 24.03
N GLY A 146 4.45 10.25 24.31
CA GLY A 146 5.07 9.14 23.56
C GLY A 146 6.51 8.81 23.99
N SER A 147 7.28 9.80 24.46
CA SER A 147 8.56 9.59 25.15
C SER A 147 8.82 10.66 26.22
N ASP A 148 9.90 10.51 26.98
CA ASP A 148 10.38 11.52 27.95
C ASP A 148 10.95 12.77 27.26
N TYR A 149 11.29 12.67 25.97
CA TYR A 149 11.94 13.71 25.17
C TYR A 149 10.96 14.23 24.11
N PHE A 150 10.51 15.48 24.21
CA PHE A 150 9.50 16.00 23.30
C PHE A 150 9.48 17.53 23.23
N GLY A 151 8.81 18.03 22.20
CA GLY A 151 8.52 19.44 22.03
C GLY A 151 7.97 19.72 20.64
N THR A 152 7.55 20.95 20.39
CA THR A 152 7.18 21.39 19.04
C THR A 152 8.40 21.38 18.11
N LEU A 153 8.18 21.28 16.79
CA LEU A 153 9.28 21.40 15.81
C LEU A 153 10.03 22.74 15.93
N ALA A 154 9.34 23.82 16.33
CA ALA A 154 9.97 25.11 16.61
C ALA A 154 10.93 25.06 17.80
N GLN A 155 10.58 24.33 18.87
CA GLN A 155 11.45 24.14 20.02
C GLN A 155 12.65 23.26 19.68
N TRP A 156 12.44 22.14 18.98
CA TRP A 156 13.53 21.30 18.49
C TRP A 156 14.47 22.07 17.55
N SER A 157 13.92 22.88 16.65
CA SER A 157 14.70 23.77 15.78
C SER A 157 15.51 24.79 16.57
N ALA A 158 14.97 25.36 17.64
CA ALA A 158 15.69 26.33 18.46
C ALA A 158 16.85 25.68 19.23
N ALA A 159 16.66 24.43 19.68
CA ALA A 159 17.70 23.64 20.34
C ALA A 159 18.77 23.11 19.37
N ALA A 160 18.41 22.84 18.12
CA ALA A 160 19.31 22.35 17.07
C ALA A 160 19.25 23.21 15.78
N PRO A 161 19.76 24.47 15.78
CA PRO A 161 19.55 25.40 14.66
C PRO A 161 20.19 24.96 13.33
N ALA A 162 21.21 24.11 13.38
CA ALA A 162 21.91 23.58 12.21
C ALA A 162 21.35 22.23 11.71
N ALA A 163 20.38 21.65 12.41
CA ALA A 163 19.88 20.33 12.12
C ALA A 163 19.15 20.25 10.78
N LYS A 164 19.26 19.09 10.14
CA LYS A 164 18.63 18.78 8.86
C LYS A 164 17.73 17.58 9.00
N ILE A 165 16.58 17.63 8.34
CA ILE A 165 15.76 16.46 8.08
C ILE A 165 16.36 15.79 6.84
N VAL A 166 16.87 14.57 7.03
CA VAL A 166 17.49 13.75 5.98
C VAL A 166 16.53 12.72 5.40
N ALA A 167 15.43 12.43 6.10
CA ALA A 167 14.31 11.69 5.54
C ALA A 167 12.99 12.10 6.19
N VAL A 168 11.91 12.07 5.40
CA VAL A 168 10.53 12.22 5.87
C VAL A 168 9.80 10.90 5.68
N GLY A 169 8.83 10.60 6.53
CA GLY A 169 8.13 9.33 6.45
C GLY A 169 6.87 9.26 7.27
N PHE A 170 6.31 8.06 7.30
CA PHE A 170 5.17 7.69 8.12
C PHE A 170 5.44 6.33 8.79
N SER A 171 4.73 6.02 9.88
CA SER A 171 4.71 4.66 10.42
C SER A 171 3.45 4.39 11.23
N PHE A 172 2.91 3.19 11.08
CA PHE A 172 2.25 2.53 12.19
C PHE A 172 3.30 1.98 13.12
N GLY A 173 3.28 2.43 14.38
CA GLY A 173 4.19 1.94 15.40
C GLY A 173 4.10 0.41 15.56
N SER A 174 5.12 -0.19 16.16
CA SER A 174 5.13 -1.62 16.43
C SER A 174 3.93 -2.02 17.30
N GLY A 175 3.09 -2.93 16.81
CA GLY A 175 1.87 -3.39 17.50
C GLY A 175 0.65 -2.51 17.28
N VAL A 176 0.69 -1.57 16.35
CA VAL A 176 -0.47 -0.77 15.96
C VAL A 176 -1.23 -1.48 14.85
N LEU A 177 -2.49 -1.81 15.13
CA LEU A 177 -3.45 -2.25 14.13
C LEU A 177 -4.05 -1.04 13.42
N GLY A 178 -3.88 -0.97 12.11
CA GLY A 178 -4.44 0.08 11.26
C GLY A 178 -4.50 -0.33 9.80
N ASP A 179 -5.39 0.32 9.06
CA ASP A 179 -5.62 0.17 7.62
C ASP A 179 -6.06 1.52 7.05
N GLY A 180 -5.44 1.96 5.95
CA GLY A 180 -5.91 3.10 5.18
C GLY A 180 -4.91 3.60 4.17
N VAL A 181 -5.21 4.75 3.57
CA VAL A 181 -4.44 5.29 2.43
C VAL A 181 -3.69 6.54 2.85
N VAL A 182 -2.36 6.49 2.72
CA VAL A 182 -1.48 7.67 2.80
C VAL A 182 -1.52 8.37 1.45
N HIS A 183 -2.02 9.60 1.44
CA HIS A 183 -2.02 10.46 0.25
C HIS A 183 -0.70 11.24 0.13
N ALA A 184 -0.16 11.70 1.27
CA ALA A 184 1.12 12.40 1.31
C ALA A 184 1.74 12.39 2.71
N VAL A 185 3.07 12.54 2.76
CA VAL A 185 3.77 13.03 3.96
C VAL A 185 4.02 14.54 3.77
N VAL A 186 3.64 15.35 4.76
CA VAL A 186 3.80 16.80 4.71
C VAL A 186 4.95 17.22 5.61
N ALA A 187 5.85 18.05 5.09
CA ALA A 187 6.92 18.67 5.86
C ALA A 187 7.03 20.15 5.48
N GLY A 188 6.67 21.03 6.42
CA GLY A 188 6.50 22.45 6.15
C GLY A 188 5.46 22.65 5.03
N ASP A 189 5.85 23.40 4.00
CA ASP A 189 5.01 23.64 2.83
C ASP A 189 5.12 22.55 1.75
N THR A 190 5.99 21.54 1.94
CA THR A 190 6.23 20.49 0.94
C THR A 190 5.33 19.30 1.18
N ARG A 191 4.67 18.83 0.11
CA ARG A 191 3.86 17.61 0.10
C ARG A 191 4.59 16.52 -0.67
N TYR A 192 5.01 15.47 0.01
CA TYR A 192 5.64 14.30 -0.61
C TYR A 192 4.59 13.26 -0.90
N THR A 193 4.29 13.06 -2.18
CA THR A 193 3.31 12.08 -2.65
C THR A 193 4.02 10.89 -3.29
N PHE A 194 3.24 9.87 -3.61
CA PHE A 194 3.70 8.73 -4.38
C PHE A 194 3.46 9.01 -5.87
N ASP A 195 4.33 8.51 -6.73
CA ASP A 195 4.12 8.54 -8.17
C ASP A 195 2.80 7.85 -8.55
N GLY A 196 2.05 8.52 -9.42
CA GLY A 196 0.73 8.05 -9.83
C GLY A 196 0.81 6.65 -10.44
N TYR A 197 0.07 5.71 -9.87
CA TYR A 197 -0.14 4.41 -10.48
C TYR A 197 -1.34 4.51 -11.43
N THR A 198 -1.07 4.50 -12.73
CA THR A 198 -2.15 4.40 -13.73
C THR A 198 -2.33 2.91 -14.04
N LEU A 199 -3.43 2.33 -13.57
CA LEU A 199 -3.89 1.06 -14.14
C LEU A 199 -4.10 1.31 -15.63
N ALA A 200 -3.39 0.58 -16.49
CA ALA A 200 -3.65 0.64 -17.93
C ALA A 200 -5.12 0.24 -18.12
N GLY A 201 -5.99 1.22 -18.40
CA GLY A 201 -7.41 0.97 -18.51
C GLY A 201 -7.68 -0.07 -19.60
N CYS A 202 -8.32 -1.17 -19.23
CA CYS A 202 -8.88 -2.13 -20.17
C CYS A 202 -10.05 -1.44 -20.89
N THR A 203 -9.76 -0.71 -21.97
CA THR A 203 -10.73 0.19 -22.63
C THR A 203 -11.80 -0.56 -23.42
N THR A 204 -11.63 -1.87 -23.61
CA THR A 204 -12.70 -2.75 -24.08
C THR A 204 -12.39 -4.16 -23.61
N PRO A 205 -13.25 -4.79 -22.77
CA PRO A 205 -13.16 -6.23 -22.55
C PRO A 205 -13.29 -6.90 -23.91
N VAL A 206 -12.27 -7.64 -24.35
CA VAL A 206 -12.46 -8.60 -25.44
C VAL A 206 -13.30 -9.72 -24.84
N THR A 207 -14.61 -9.70 -25.09
CA THR A 207 -15.49 -10.82 -24.74
C THR A 207 -15.00 -12.03 -25.52
N LEU A 208 -14.54 -13.06 -24.81
CA LEU A 208 -14.22 -14.32 -25.46
C LEU A 208 -15.50 -14.88 -26.09
N PRO A 209 -15.44 -15.35 -27.36
CA PRO A 209 -16.59 -16.04 -27.93
C PRO A 209 -16.96 -17.23 -27.05
N ALA A 210 -18.26 -17.55 -26.97
CA ALA A 210 -18.73 -18.72 -26.26
C ALA A 210 -17.94 -19.96 -26.73
N VAL A 211 -17.51 -20.79 -25.78
CA VAL A 211 -16.83 -22.06 -26.09
C VAL A 211 -17.84 -22.95 -26.79
N THR A 212 -17.78 -22.98 -28.11
CA THR A 212 -18.60 -23.86 -28.96
C THR A 212 -17.73 -24.97 -29.53
N ALA A 213 -18.35 -26.07 -29.95
CA ALA A 213 -17.67 -27.14 -30.66
C ALA A 213 -16.90 -26.66 -31.93
N ALA A 214 -17.15 -25.45 -32.44
CA ALA A 214 -16.43 -24.88 -33.58
C ALA A 214 -15.06 -24.25 -33.20
N ALA A 215 -14.76 -24.03 -31.91
CA ALA A 215 -13.48 -23.50 -31.45
C ALA A 215 -12.34 -24.55 -31.42
N LEU A 216 -12.62 -25.77 -31.88
CA LEU A 216 -11.72 -26.94 -31.87
C LEU A 216 -10.37 -26.72 -32.58
N GLY A 217 -10.22 -25.69 -33.41
CA GLY A 217 -8.94 -25.38 -34.05
C GLY A 217 -7.91 -24.71 -33.14
N SER A 218 -8.32 -24.17 -31.99
CA SER A 218 -7.50 -23.30 -31.13
C SER A 218 -7.05 -23.94 -29.82
N TRP A 219 -7.64 -25.10 -29.47
CA TRP A 219 -7.36 -25.81 -28.22
C TRP A 219 -6.47 -27.03 -28.50
N ILE A 220 -5.35 -27.13 -27.78
CA ILE A 220 -4.47 -28.31 -27.83
C ILE A 220 -4.89 -29.24 -26.69
N VAL A 221 -5.30 -30.46 -27.00
CA VAL A 221 -5.73 -31.44 -25.98
C VAL A 221 -4.70 -32.54 -25.87
N LYS A 222 -4.47 -33.05 -24.64
CA LYS A 222 -3.57 -34.17 -24.41
C LYS A 222 -3.94 -35.37 -25.30
N PRO A 223 -2.97 -35.99 -26.00
CA PRO A 223 -3.21 -37.21 -26.76
C PRO A 223 -3.87 -38.30 -25.90
N GLY A 224 -4.91 -38.94 -26.45
CA GLY A 224 -5.65 -40.01 -25.77
C GLY A 224 -6.79 -39.54 -24.85
N ILE A 225 -7.01 -38.23 -24.71
CA ILE A 225 -8.16 -37.67 -23.98
C ILE A 225 -9.25 -37.27 -24.97
N SER A 226 -10.50 -37.65 -24.67
CA SER A 226 -11.69 -37.19 -25.40
C SER A 226 -12.43 -36.16 -24.54
N PRO A 227 -12.30 -34.86 -24.82
CA PRO A 227 -13.00 -33.82 -24.08
C PRO A 227 -14.50 -33.80 -24.45
N THR A 228 -15.35 -33.57 -23.46
CA THR A 228 -16.77 -33.28 -23.66
C THR A 228 -16.99 -31.78 -23.46
N TRP A 229 -17.36 -31.07 -24.51
CA TRP A 229 -17.56 -29.62 -24.48
C TRP A 229 -19.05 -29.30 -24.30
N ASN A 230 -19.36 -28.49 -23.30
CA ASN A 230 -20.69 -27.96 -23.05
C ASN A 230 -20.65 -26.43 -23.17
N ASP A 231 -21.80 -25.79 -23.36
CA ASP A 231 -21.84 -24.33 -23.43
C ASP A 231 -21.29 -23.73 -22.12
N GLY A 232 -20.17 -23.00 -22.22
CA GLY A 232 -19.45 -22.44 -21.08
C GLY A 232 -18.66 -23.44 -20.22
N SER A 233 -18.47 -24.71 -20.60
CA SER A 233 -17.60 -25.62 -19.82
C SER A 233 -16.93 -26.69 -20.66
N VAL A 234 -15.81 -27.22 -20.16
CA VAL A 234 -15.13 -28.37 -20.73
C VAL A 234 -15.00 -29.44 -19.66
N THR A 235 -15.42 -30.65 -20.00
CA THR A 235 -15.22 -31.84 -19.18
C THR A 235 -14.09 -32.65 -19.79
N LEU A 236 -13.05 -32.89 -19.00
CA LEU A 236 -11.92 -33.74 -19.37
C LEU A 236 -12.00 -35.01 -18.53
N ALA A 237 -12.19 -36.16 -19.18
CA ALA A 237 -12.16 -37.44 -18.49
C ALA A 237 -10.70 -37.91 -18.37
N ALA A 238 -10.16 -37.92 -17.16
CA ALA A 238 -8.89 -38.59 -16.89
C ALA A 238 -9.07 -40.11 -17.05
N THR A 239 -8.09 -40.78 -17.64
CA THR A 239 -8.03 -42.25 -17.64
C THR A 239 -7.35 -42.72 -16.35
N ASP A 240 -7.59 -43.96 -15.94
CA ASP A 240 -7.02 -44.59 -14.73
C ASP A 240 -5.47 -44.55 -14.63
N THR A 241 -4.77 -44.15 -15.70
CA THR A 241 -3.31 -44.13 -15.79
C THR A 241 -2.70 -42.77 -16.12
N GLY A 242 -3.47 -41.66 -16.11
CA GLY A 242 -2.84 -40.35 -16.25
C GLY A 242 -3.75 -39.12 -16.33
N SER A 243 -3.12 -37.97 -16.07
CA SER A 243 -3.68 -36.62 -16.13
C SER A 243 -4.40 -36.31 -17.44
N ALA A 244 -5.46 -35.50 -17.39
CA ALA A 244 -6.14 -34.97 -18.57
C ALA A 244 -5.98 -33.44 -18.62
N TRP A 245 -5.54 -32.90 -19.77
CA TRP A 245 -5.39 -31.45 -19.92
C TRP A 245 -5.84 -30.98 -21.29
N ALA A 246 -6.30 -29.73 -21.33
CA ALA A 246 -6.56 -28.97 -22.54
C ALA A 246 -5.90 -27.60 -22.42
N GLN A 247 -5.27 -27.13 -23.48
CA GLN A 247 -4.55 -25.89 -23.54
C GLN A 247 -5.24 -24.93 -24.49
N LEU A 248 -5.43 -23.67 -24.09
CA LEU A 248 -5.90 -22.59 -24.95
C LEU A 248 -4.82 -21.54 -25.08
N THR A 249 -4.52 -21.14 -26.33
CA THR A 249 -3.74 -19.92 -26.56
C THR A 249 -4.65 -18.70 -26.51
N LEU A 250 -4.41 -17.79 -25.57
CA LEU A 250 -5.22 -16.56 -25.43
C LEU A 250 -4.71 -15.45 -26.37
N PRO A 251 -5.61 -14.68 -27.03
CA PRO A 251 -5.24 -13.43 -27.68
C PRO A 251 -4.68 -12.42 -26.67
N ALA A 252 -3.81 -11.51 -27.11
CA ALA A 252 -3.40 -10.37 -26.29
C ALA A 252 -4.59 -9.43 -26.04
N GLY A 253 -4.76 -8.93 -24.81
CA GLY A 253 -5.92 -8.10 -24.43
C GLY A 253 -7.05 -8.89 -23.74
N THR A 254 -6.85 -10.14 -23.34
CA THR A 254 -7.92 -11.02 -22.84
C THR A 254 -8.18 -10.81 -21.35
N ASN A 255 -9.36 -10.30 -20.99
CA ASN A 255 -9.77 -10.11 -19.60
C ASN A 255 -10.02 -11.45 -18.87
N LEU A 256 -9.27 -11.68 -17.79
CA LEU A 256 -9.33 -12.91 -17.01
C LEU A 256 -10.66 -13.10 -16.26
N SER A 257 -11.46 -12.04 -16.06
CA SER A 257 -12.79 -12.17 -15.46
C SER A 257 -13.76 -13.00 -16.31
N GLU A 258 -13.57 -13.08 -17.62
CA GLU A 258 -14.34 -13.97 -18.52
C GLU A 258 -13.95 -15.44 -18.33
N LEU A 259 -12.77 -15.75 -17.75
CA LEU A 259 -12.35 -17.12 -17.44
C LEU A 259 -13.11 -17.71 -16.25
N SER A 260 -13.75 -16.88 -15.41
CA SER A 260 -14.66 -17.36 -14.35
C SER A 260 -15.82 -18.21 -14.90
N ARG A 261 -16.11 -18.06 -16.20
CA ARG A 261 -17.10 -18.85 -16.92
C ARG A 261 -16.57 -20.24 -17.28
N LEU A 262 -15.26 -20.41 -17.45
CA LEU A 262 -14.65 -21.72 -17.72
C LEU A 262 -14.67 -22.57 -16.45
N LYS A 263 -15.52 -23.60 -16.47
CA LYS A 263 -15.51 -24.65 -15.45
C LYS A 263 -14.92 -25.91 -16.05
N ALA A 264 -13.81 -26.39 -15.49
CA ALA A 264 -13.34 -27.75 -15.69
C ALA A 264 -14.01 -28.64 -14.64
N ASN A 265 -14.95 -29.49 -15.07
CA ASN A 265 -15.54 -30.49 -14.19
C ASN A 265 -14.81 -31.81 -14.44
N GLY A 266 -13.87 -32.18 -13.56
CA GLY A 266 -13.27 -33.51 -13.53
C GLY A 266 -14.11 -34.43 -12.65
N GLU A 267 -14.55 -35.57 -13.18
CA GLU A 267 -15.05 -36.66 -12.34
C GLU A 267 -13.84 -37.42 -11.79
N ARG A 268 -13.38 -37.00 -10.60
CA ARG A 268 -12.42 -37.64 -9.69
C ARG A 268 -11.44 -38.67 -10.29
N SER A 269 -10.15 -38.35 -10.23
CA SER A 269 -9.11 -39.37 -10.06
C SER A 269 -7.99 -38.78 -9.19
N GLY A 270 -7.80 -39.30 -7.98
CA GLY A 270 -6.87 -38.75 -6.99
C GLY A 270 -5.42 -38.66 -7.48
N ILE A 271 -4.59 -37.87 -6.79
CA ILE A 271 -3.13 -37.66 -6.99
C ILE A 271 -2.72 -37.17 -8.40
N TRP A 272 -3.59 -37.24 -9.42
CA TRP A 272 -3.24 -37.00 -10.82
C TRP A 272 -4.05 -35.84 -11.41
N TRP A 273 -3.29 -34.84 -11.84
CA TRP A 273 -3.68 -33.53 -12.32
C TRP A 273 -4.71 -33.55 -13.46
N GLY A 274 -5.82 -32.84 -13.33
CA GLY A 274 -6.71 -32.48 -14.45
C GLY A 274 -6.73 -30.96 -14.60
N GLY A 275 -6.60 -30.40 -15.81
CA GLY A 275 -6.74 -28.95 -15.90
C GLY A 275 -6.67 -28.26 -17.25
N ILE A 276 -7.09 -26.99 -17.24
CA ILE A 276 -6.95 -26.08 -18.37
C ILE A 276 -5.61 -25.36 -18.25
N ILE A 277 -4.80 -25.39 -19.31
CA ILE A 277 -3.54 -24.65 -19.42
C ILE A 277 -3.80 -23.44 -20.31
N LEU A 278 -3.64 -22.23 -19.77
CA LEU A 278 -3.76 -21.00 -20.55
C LEU A 278 -2.36 -20.48 -20.89
N GLU A 279 -2.05 -20.30 -22.17
CA GLU A 279 -0.76 -19.76 -22.63
C GLU A 279 -0.99 -18.59 -23.62
N GLY A 280 -0.13 -17.57 -23.64
CA GLY A 280 -0.18 -16.50 -24.65
C GLY A 280 -1.04 -15.26 -24.30
N GLY A 281 -0.91 -14.21 -25.12
CA GLY A 281 -1.54 -12.89 -24.91
C GLY A 281 -0.64 -11.83 -24.26
N GLY A 282 0.66 -12.12 -24.13
CA GLY A 282 1.57 -11.40 -23.22
C GLY A 282 1.82 -12.19 -21.93
N LEU A 283 1.01 -13.22 -21.66
CA LEU A 283 1.34 -14.28 -20.72
C LEU A 283 2.51 -15.09 -21.29
N SER A 284 3.70 -14.91 -20.72
CA SER A 284 4.85 -15.79 -20.99
C SER A 284 4.79 -17.09 -20.17
N ALA A 285 3.65 -17.42 -19.54
CA ALA A 285 3.59 -18.40 -18.44
C ALA A 285 2.26 -19.18 -18.37
N GLN A 286 2.33 -20.33 -17.69
CA GLN A 286 1.26 -21.33 -17.53
C GLN A 286 0.42 -21.07 -16.27
N LEU A 287 -0.90 -21.07 -16.44
CA LEU A 287 -1.89 -21.11 -15.36
C LEU A 287 -2.62 -22.45 -15.43
N HIS A 288 -2.66 -23.21 -14.32
CA HIS A 288 -3.35 -24.50 -14.26
C HIS A 288 -4.64 -24.35 -13.47
N PHE A 289 -5.75 -24.85 -14.00
CA PHE A 289 -7.04 -24.86 -13.29
C PHE A 289 -7.45 -26.29 -12.93
N ASP A 290 -7.66 -26.57 -11.65
CA ASP A 290 -7.97 -27.90 -11.11
C ASP A 290 -9.48 -28.16 -10.99
N ASP A 291 -9.87 -29.43 -10.82
CA ASP A 291 -11.26 -29.88 -10.74
C ASP A 291 -12.02 -29.39 -9.49
N ASP A 292 -11.30 -28.94 -8.46
CA ASP A 292 -11.83 -28.36 -7.24
C ASP A 292 -11.93 -26.83 -7.28
N GLY A 293 -11.73 -26.23 -8.46
CA GLY A 293 -11.89 -24.81 -8.71
C GLY A 293 -10.66 -23.97 -8.38
N ARG A 294 -9.51 -24.59 -8.15
CA ARG A 294 -8.28 -23.89 -7.76
C ARG A 294 -7.37 -23.62 -8.94
N PHE A 295 -6.71 -22.46 -8.91
CA PHE A 295 -5.67 -22.10 -9.84
C PHE A 295 -4.30 -22.37 -9.23
N TRP A 296 -3.41 -22.96 -10.02
CA TRP A 296 -2.05 -23.26 -9.62
C TRP A 296 -1.04 -22.65 -10.59
N THR A 297 0.06 -22.13 -10.06
CA THR A 297 1.23 -21.73 -10.87
C THR A 297 2.52 -21.97 -10.10
N SER A 298 3.59 -22.41 -10.76
CA SER A 298 4.92 -22.53 -10.14
C SER A 298 5.64 -21.19 -10.03
N GLN A 299 5.06 -20.12 -10.56
CA GLN A 299 5.72 -18.83 -10.69
C GLN A 299 5.53 -17.95 -9.45
N LYS A 300 6.66 -17.52 -8.90
CA LYS A 300 6.74 -16.55 -7.82
C LYS A 300 6.29 -15.17 -8.28
N GLY A 301 5.38 -14.55 -7.52
CA GLY A 301 4.90 -13.19 -7.76
C GLY A 301 3.67 -13.07 -8.67
N ILE A 302 2.94 -14.17 -8.93
CA ILE A 302 1.60 -14.12 -9.54
C ILE A 302 0.50 -14.08 -8.46
N PHE A 303 0.67 -14.85 -7.38
CA PHE A 303 -0.20 -14.81 -6.20
C PHE A 303 0.61 -14.43 -4.96
N PRO A 304 -0.07 -13.95 -3.89
CA PRO A 304 0.57 -13.66 -2.61
C PRO A 304 1.44 -14.82 -2.10
N ALA A 305 2.49 -14.52 -1.34
CA ALA A 305 3.35 -15.55 -0.75
C ALA A 305 2.58 -16.56 0.12
N ALA A 306 1.46 -16.14 0.73
CA ALA A 306 0.56 -16.99 1.50
C ALA A 306 -0.14 -18.08 0.65
N SER A 307 -0.22 -17.88 -0.67
CA SER A 307 -0.75 -18.85 -1.63
C SER A 307 0.23 -19.98 -1.94
N LEU A 308 1.48 -19.94 -1.47
CA LEU A 308 2.47 -20.98 -1.76
C LEU A 308 2.17 -22.29 -1.00
N LYS A 309 1.70 -23.32 -1.71
CA LYS A 309 1.41 -24.66 -1.20
C LYS A 309 2.17 -25.72 -2.01
N GLY A 310 3.02 -26.49 -1.33
CA GLY A 310 3.78 -27.57 -1.96
C GLY A 310 4.76 -27.11 -3.07
N GLY A 311 5.21 -25.86 -3.04
CA GLY A 311 6.10 -25.29 -4.06
C GLY A 311 5.38 -24.61 -5.23
N TYR A 312 4.05 -24.54 -5.22
CA TYR A 312 3.21 -23.87 -6.21
C TYR A 312 2.31 -22.85 -5.53
N TYR A 313 1.98 -21.77 -6.23
CA TYR A 313 1.05 -20.76 -5.78
C TYR A 313 -0.38 -21.19 -6.13
N GLU A 314 -1.26 -21.24 -5.12
CA GLU A 314 -2.65 -21.71 -5.17
C GLU A 314 -3.63 -20.55 -4.93
N SER A 315 -4.58 -20.33 -5.85
CA SER A 315 -5.66 -19.35 -5.67
C SER A 315 -7.02 -20.02 -5.76
N ARG A 316 -7.92 -19.67 -4.82
CA ARG A 316 -9.34 -20.07 -4.84
C ARG A 316 -10.26 -19.00 -5.42
N ASP A 317 -9.77 -17.77 -5.45
CA ASP A 317 -10.46 -16.60 -5.98
C ASP A 317 -9.44 -15.76 -6.75
N LEU A 318 -9.20 -16.19 -8.00
CA LEU A 318 -8.17 -15.64 -8.86
C LEU A 318 -8.30 -14.12 -9.04
N ALA A 319 -9.53 -13.61 -9.07
CA ALA A 319 -9.78 -12.19 -9.22
C ALA A 319 -9.32 -11.40 -7.98
N ALA A 320 -9.71 -11.84 -6.79
CA ALA A 320 -9.32 -11.21 -5.53
C ALA A 320 -7.81 -11.30 -5.26
N ASP A 321 -7.18 -12.43 -5.61
CA ASP A 321 -5.75 -12.64 -5.38
C ASP A 321 -4.87 -11.84 -6.37
N LEU A 322 -5.33 -11.62 -7.61
CA LEU A 322 -4.64 -10.76 -8.58
C LEU A 322 -4.78 -9.27 -8.25
N GLU A 323 -5.86 -8.88 -7.56
CA GLU A 323 -6.08 -7.49 -7.14
C GLU A 323 -5.23 -7.08 -5.91
N SER A 324 -4.65 -8.04 -5.18
CA SER A 324 -4.02 -7.82 -3.87
C SER A 324 -2.49 -7.88 -3.79
N ASP A 325 -1.76 -8.25 -4.87
CA ASP A 325 -0.28 -8.34 -4.87
C ASP A 325 0.41 -7.42 -5.91
N PRO A 326 1.25 -6.45 -5.48
CA PRO A 326 1.95 -5.50 -6.36
C PRO A 326 3.17 -6.07 -7.11
N ILE A 327 3.61 -7.32 -6.85
CA ILE A 327 4.71 -7.96 -7.61
C ILE A 327 4.24 -8.52 -8.95
N VAL A 328 2.92 -8.69 -9.13
CA VAL A 328 2.30 -8.95 -10.43
C VAL A 328 2.41 -7.66 -11.26
N GLY A 329 3.61 -7.34 -11.73
CA GLY A 329 3.98 -6.10 -12.42
C GLY A 329 3.37 -5.99 -13.80
N SER A 330 2.04 -6.08 -13.89
CA SER A 330 1.22 -6.46 -15.03
C SER A 330 1.17 -7.98 -15.27
N VAL A 331 0.01 -8.59 -15.01
CA VAL A 331 -0.58 -9.35 -16.10
C VAL A 331 -1.05 -8.28 -17.08
N LYS A 332 -0.30 -8.08 -18.17
CA LYS A 332 -0.86 -7.38 -19.32
C LYS A 332 -2.03 -8.25 -19.78
N ILE A 333 -3.21 -7.82 -19.38
CA ILE A 333 -4.49 -8.28 -19.91
C ILE A 333 -4.43 -8.06 -21.41
#